data_AF-A0A1Y5F4F6-F1
#
_entry.id   AF-A0A1Y5F4F6-F1
#
_cell.length_a   1.000
_cell.length_b   1.000
_cell.length_c   1.000
_cell.angle_alpha   90.00
_cell.angle_beta   90.00
_cell.angle_gamma   90.00
#
_symmetry.space_group_name_H-M   'P 1'
#
loop_
_entity.id
_entity.type
_entity.pdbx_description
1 polymer ?
#
loop_
_entity_poly.entity_id
_entity_poly.type
_entity_poly.pdbx_seq_one_letter_code
_entity_poly.pdbx_strand_id
1 'polypeptide(L)'
;MKKLKAPMLALLMLLSVDTFAMDNKQLAFQLTTLFRSSRSIVTKNKPFIGNPRESLKGESPDDFIISFLIQTKKIYKKTTGSRFPPTDDTPEGVLRGHLIDSIVSVIIKAVKGQYEGVFKYSPATHFKKGVNVYDNKFLPARYAVEVMKEFNARTEGKALLKLTAPDKLLVKRSNAPDEWEKKILNSIFSKAGYERGSPFSEVTTYKGQKAFRQLLPEYYKKGCIGCHGAEAGQNGPNIHQSGKGYPLKTLGGGISIIILMDG
;
A
#
# COMPACT_ATOMS: atom_id res chain seq x y z
N MET A 1 -35.29 -54.62 -28.72
CA MET A 1 -35.23 -53.17 -28.42
C MET A 1 -33.99 -52.88 -27.58
N LYS A 2 -32.89 -52.43 -28.20
CA LYS A 2 -31.63 -52.08 -27.51
C LYS A 2 -31.70 -50.63 -27.04
N LYS A 3 -31.61 -50.40 -25.73
CA LYS A 3 -31.56 -49.04 -25.14
C LYS A 3 -30.16 -48.44 -25.38
N LEU A 4 -30.08 -47.41 -26.23
CA LEU A 4 -28.92 -46.51 -26.26
C LEU A 4 -28.87 -45.73 -24.95
N LYS A 5 -27.75 -45.83 -24.21
CA LYS A 5 -27.40 -44.88 -23.16
C LYS A 5 -26.59 -43.76 -23.82
N ALA A 6 -27.13 -42.54 -23.79
CA ALA A 6 -26.39 -41.34 -24.18
C ALA A 6 -25.25 -41.08 -23.18
N PRO A 7 -24.06 -40.65 -23.61
CA PRO A 7 -23.05 -40.14 -22.70
C PRO A 7 -23.46 -38.73 -22.28
N MET A 8 -23.61 -38.53 -20.97
CA MET A 8 -23.80 -37.24 -20.34
C MET A 8 -22.54 -36.40 -20.57
N LEU A 9 -22.70 -35.34 -21.36
CA LEU A 9 -21.69 -34.34 -21.67
C LEU A 9 -21.32 -33.60 -20.37
N ALA A 10 -20.16 -33.89 -19.80
CA ALA A 10 -19.58 -33.09 -18.73
C ALA A 10 -18.96 -31.82 -19.35
N LEU A 11 -19.75 -30.76 -19.45
CA LEU A 11 -19.34 -29.46 -19.99
C LEU A 11 -19.16 -28.45 -18.85
N LEU A 12 -17.90 -27.99 -18.71
CA LEU A 12 -17.44 -26.72 -18.13
C LEU A 12 -17.71 -26.41 -16.64
N MET A 13 -16.67 -26.64 -15.80
CA MET A 13 -16.43 -25.88 -14.55
C MET A 13 -15.18 -24.98 -14.63
N LEU A 14 -14.62 -24.74 -15.82
CA LEU A 14 -13.37 -23.97 -15.98
C LEU A 14 -13.57 -22.45 -16.12
N LEU A 15 -14.82 -21.95 -16.18
CA LEU A 15 -15.09 -20.51 -16.41
C LEU A 15 -15.07 -19.64 -15.15
N SER A 16 -15.19 -20.20 -13.95
CA SER A 16 -15.35 -19.40 -12.72
C SER A 16 -14.02 -18.87 -12.15
N VAL A 17 -12.93 -19.64 -12.26
CA VAL A 17 -11.65 -19.26 -11.65
C VAL A 17 -11.05 -18.03 -12.34
N ASP A 18 -11.20 -17.94 -13.66
CA ASP A 18 -10.66 -16.83 -14.45
C ASP A 18 -11.42 -15.52 -14.20
N THR A 19 -12.73 -15.55 -13.98
CA THR A 19 -13.53 -14.36 -13.64
C THR A 19 -13.18 -13.85 -12.25
N PHE A 20 -13.16 -14.73 -11.24
CA PHE A 20 -12.77 -14.36 -9.87
C PHE A 20 -11.35 -13.79 -9.78
N ALA A 21 -10.40 -14.33 -10.55
CA ALA A 21 -9.04 -13.80 -10.60
C ALA A 21 -8.98 -12.41 -11.28
N MET A 22 -9.82 -12.17 -12.28
CA MET A 22 -9.91 -10.90 -13.00
C MET A 22 -10.51 -9.80 -12.12
N ASP A 23 -11.56 -10.11 -11.37
CA ASP A 23 -12.22 -9.18 -10.44
C ASP A 23 -11.29 -8.81 -9.29
N ASN A 24 -10.61 -9.80 -8.70
CA ASN A 24 -9.62 -9.56 -7.66
C ASN A 24 -8.42 -8.74 -8.14
N LYS A 25 -7.97 -8.93 -9.39
CA LYS A 25 -6.90 -8.11 -9.98
C LYS A 25 -7.32 -6.65 -10.08
N GLN A 26 -8.53 -6.39 -10.57
CA GLN A 26 -9.03 -5.03 -10.68
C GLN A 26 -9.22 -4.40 -9.29
N LEU A 27 -9.82 -5.12 -8.34
CA LEU A 27 -10.00 -4.66 -6.96
C LEU A 27 -8.66 -4.38 -6.27
N ALA A 28 -7.71 -5.29 -6.36
CA ALA A 28 -6.37 -5.13 -5.81
C ALA A 28 -5.67 -3.89 -6.35
N PHE A 29 -5.75 -3.65 -7.66
CA PHE A 29 -5.22 -2.44 -8.29
C PHE A 29 -5.92 -1.17 -7.80
N GLN A 30 -7.25 -1.20 -7.66
CA GLN A 30 -8.03 -0.07 -7.12
C GLN A 30 -7.61 0.28 -5.69
N LEU A 31 -7.55 -0.72 -4.80
CA LEU A 31 -7.21 -0.54 -3.38
C LEU A 31 -5.77 -0.03 -3.20
N THR A 32 -4.80 -0.72 -3.82
CA THR A 32 -3.38 -0.33 -3.74
C THR A 32 -3.12 1.05 -4.34
N THR A 33 -3.80 1.40 -5.44
CA THR A 33 -3.65 2.72 -6.07
C THR A 33 -4.33 3.83 -5.27
N LEU A 34 -5.50 3.60 -4.67
CA LEU A 34 -6.15 4.59 -3.81
C LEU A 34 -5.30 4.85 -2.56
N PHE A 35 -4.81 3.80 -1.91
CA PHE A 35 -3.90 3.89 -0.77
C PHE A 35 -2.60 4.65 -1.11
N ARG A 36 -1.98 4.35 -2.27
CA ARG A 36 -0.81 5.10 -2.75
C ARG A 36 -1.14 6.58 -3.00
N SER A 37 -2.34 6.85 -3.51
CA SER A 37 -2.81 8.20 -3.82
C SER A 37 -3.00 9.04 -2.56
N SER A 38 -3.61 8.47 -1.52
CA SER A 38 -3.82 9.16 -0.24
C SER A 38 -2.49 9.47 0.45
N ARG A 39 -1.57 8.50 0.50
CA ARG A 39 -0.23 8.70 1.07
C ARG A 39 0.59 9.77 0.32
N SER A 40 0.34 9.96 -0.97
CA SER A 40 0.98 11.01 -1.78
C SER A 40 0.59 12.41 -1.31
N ILE A 41 -0.62 12.60 -0.77
CA ILE A 41 -1.06 13.88 -0.19
C ILE A 41 -0.23 14.18 1.06
N VAL A 42 -0.14 13.23 1.98
CA VAL A 42 0.71 13.34 3.19
C VAL A 42 2.15 13.68 2.81
N THR A 43 2.70 12.97 1.81
CA THR A 43 4.08 13.21 1.32
C THR A 43 4.32 14.65 0.87
N LYS A 44 3.31 15.32 0.31
CA LYS A 44 3.40 16.69 -0.20
C LYS A 44 3.04 17.74 0.85
N ASN A 45 2.34 17.36 1.92
CA ASN A 45 1.89 18.27 2.97
C ASN A 45 2.91 18.33 4.12
N LYS A 46 3.93 19.19 3.99
CA LYS A 46 5.00 19.36 4.99
C LYS A 46 4.48 19.77 6.38
N PRO A 47 3.52 20.73 6.51
CA PRO A 47 2.90 21.02 7.80
C PRO A 47 2.27 19.80 8.46
N PHE A 48 1.49 19.02 7.71
CA PHE A 48 0.84 17.81 8.24
C PHE A 48 1.83 16.72 8.65
N ILE A 49 2.96 16.57 7.95
CA ILE A 49 4.05 15.68 8.38
C ILE A 49 4.66 16.14 9.70
N GLY A 50 4.83 17.46 9.89
CA GLY A 50 5.40 18.03 11.09
C GLY A 50 4.49 17.80 12.30
N ASN A 51 3.28 18.33 12.22
CA ASN A 51 2.26 18.21 13.25
C ASN A 51 0.87 18.26 12.61
N PRO A 52 0.16 17.12 12.47
CA PRO A 52 -1.18 17.07 11.89
C PRO A 52 -2.19 18.00 12.58
N ARG A 53 -2.15 18.09 13.91
CA ARG A 53 -3.09 18.89 14.72
C ARG A 53 -2.97 20.38 14.41
N GLU A 54 -1.73 20.87 14.30
CA GLU A 54 -1.46 22.29 14.00
C GLU A 54 -1.56 22.61 12.49
N SER A 55 -1.64 21.58 11.63
CA SER A 55 -1.60 21.75 10.18
C SER A 55 -2.93 22.17 9.53
N LEU A 56 -4.01 22.26 10.31
CA LEU A 56 -5.35 22.58 9.82
C LEU A 56 -5.48 24.03 9.32
N LYS A 57 -4.58 24.95 9.69
CA LYS A 57 -4.56 26.35 9.20
C LYS A 57 -5.91 27.09 9.31
N GLY A 58 -6.69 26.79 10.35
CA GLY A 58 -8.02 27.38 10.57
C GLY A 58 -9.19 26.66 9.88
N GLU A 59 -8.92 25.61 9.11
CA GLU A 59 -9.94 24.69 8.57
C GLU A 59 -10.50 23.79 9.69
N SER A 60 -11.79 23.44 9.62
CA SER A 60 -12.36 22.43 10.52
C SER A 60 -11.76 21.04 10.20
N PRO A 61 -11.68 20.12 11.18
CA PRO A 61 -11.23 18.75 10.90
C PRO A 61 -12.04 18.07 9.79
N ASP A 62 -13.35 18.31 9.71
CA ASP A 62 -14.24 17.70 8.73
C ASP A 62 -13.98 18.22 7.32
N ASP A 63 -13.83 19.54 7.16
CA ASP A 63 -13.48 20.16 5.88
C ASP A 63 -12.12 19.64 5.38
N PHE A 64 -11.14 19.54 6.28
CA PHE A 64 -9.82 19.00 5.94
C PHE A 64 -9.92 17.55 5.42
N ILE A 65 -10.73 16.71 6.05
CA ILE A 65 -10.96 15.33 5.63
C ILE A 65 -11.64 15.27 4.26
N ILE A 66 -12.67 16.09 4.04
CA ILE A 66 -13.37 16.18 2.74
C ILE A 66 -12.37 16.59 1.65
N SER A 67 -11.62 17.66 1.88
CA SER A 67 -10.56 18.15 1.00
C SER A 67 -9.50 17.07 0.71
N PHE A 68 -9.09 16.32 1.74
CA PHE A 68 -8.13 15.22 1.61
C PHE A 68 -8.67 14.08 0.74
N LEU A 69 -9.93 13.67 0.92
CA LEU A 69 -10.56 12.61 0.12
C LEU A 69 -10.78 13.03 -1.34
N ILE A 70 -11.20 14.27 -1.58
CA ILE A 70 -11.35 14.84 -2.93
C ILE A 70 -10.00 14.79 -3.66
N GLN A 71 -8.93 15.27 -3.02
CA GLN A 71 -7.59 15.22 -3.59
C GLN A 71 -7.11 13.78 -3.81
N THR A 72 -7.45 12.85 -2.91
CA THR A 72 -7.09 11.44 -3.03
C THR A 72 -7.71 10.84 -4.29
N LYS A 73 -9.03 11.04 -4.47
CA LYS A 73 -9.77 10.56 -5.65
C LYS A 73 -9.30 11.27 -6.93
N LYS A 74 -8.88 12.53 -6.87
CA LYS A 74 -8.28 13.26 -8.01
C LYS A 74 -6.94 12.65 -8.44
N ILE A 75 -6.05 12.34 -7.48
CA ILE A 75 -4.76 11.67 -7.76
C ILE A 75 -5.00 10.26 -8.30
N TYR A 76 -5.96 9.52 -7.73
CA TYR A 76 -6.37 8.22 -8.23
C TYR A 76 -6.79 8.30 -9.70
N LYS A 77 -7.75 9.18 -10.04
CA LYS A 77 -8.24 9.37 -11.42
C LYS A 77 -7.12 9.74 -12.38
N LYS A 78 -6.21 10.64 -11.96
CA LYS A 78 -5.05 11.00 -12.78
C LYS A 78 -4.12 9.80 -13.03
N THR A 79 -4.02 8.88 -12.09
CA THR A 79 -3.12 7.72 -12.15
C THR A 79 -3.72 6.57 -12.97
N THR A 80 -5.03 6.35 -12.89
CA THR A 80 -5.71 5.20 -13.50
C THR A 80 -6.47 5.54 -14.79
N GLY A 81 -6.71 6.82 -15.06
CA GLY A 81 -7.60 7.28 -16.13
C GLY A 81 -9.09 7.27 -15.75
N SER A 82 -9.46 6.61 -14.64
CA SER A 82 -10.86 6.35 -14.26
C SER A 82 -11.19 6.84 -12.86
N ARG A 83 -12.46 7.18 -12.61
CA ARG A 83 -12.92 7.53 -11.25
C ARG A 83 -12.76 6.31 -10.33
N PHE A 84 -12.56 6.56 -9.04
CA PHE A 84 -12.61 5.47 -8.06
C PHE A 84 -14.03 4.89 -8.05
N PRO A 85 -14.21 3.56 -8.11
CA PRO A 85 -15.53 2.94 -8.12
C PRO A 85 -16.32 3.24 -6.83
N PRO A 86 -17.65 3.06 -6.85
CA PRO A 86 -18.48 3.25 -5.66
C PRO A 86 -18.13 2.25 -4.54
N THR A 87 -18.52 2.64 -3.34
CA THR A 87 -18.54 1.81 -2.13
C THR A 87 -19.99 1.42 -1.88
N ASP A 88 -20.41 0.30 -2.48
CA ASP A 88 -21.74 -0.28 -2.36
C ASP A 88 -21.69 -1.57 -1.53
N ASP A 89 -22.82 -2.25 -1.40
CA ASP A 89 -22.96 -3.47 -0.58
C ASP A 89 -22.42 -4.74 -1.26
N THR A 90 -21.76 -4.62 -2.43
CA THR A 90 -21.03 -5.75 -3.03
C THR A 90 -19.78 -6.07 -2.21
N PRO A 91 -19.26 -7.31 -2.23
CA PRO A 91 -18.02 -7.65 -1.53
C PRO A 91 -16.85 -6.71 -1.88
N GLU A 92 -16.71 -6.33 -3.15
CA GLU A 92 -15.71 -5.38 -3.62
C GLU A 92 -15.99 -3.96 -3.12
N GLY A 93 -17.25 -3.52 -3.17
CA GLY A 93 -17.71 -2.22 -2.67
C GLY A 93 -17.42 -2.04 -1.17
N VAL A 94 -17.68 -3.08 -0.38
CA VAL A 94 -17.39 -3.13 1.06
C VAL A 94 -15.88 -2.99 1.32
N LEU A 95 -15.04 -3.73 0.60
CA LEU A 95 -13.57 -3.60 0.75
C LEU A 95 -13.07 -2.20 0.37
N ARG A 96 -13.63 -1.58 -0.68
CA ARG A 96 -13.34 -0.18 -1.02
C ARG A 96 -13.78 0.78 0.09
N GLY A 97 -14.96 0.54 0.67
CA GLY A 97 -15.49 1.29 1.82
C GLY A 97 -14.56 1.23 3.01
N HIS A 98 -14.14 0.03 3.41
CA HIS A 98 -13.20 -0.17 4.52
C HIS A 98 -11.88 0.57 4.32
N LEU A 99 -11.34 0.63 3.09
CA LEU A 99 -10.13 1.42 2.84
C LEU A 99 -10.37 2.92 3.00
N ILE A 100 -11.49 3.45 2.51
CA ILE A 100 -11.86 4.86 2.70
C ILE A 100 -12.02 5.17 4.20
N ASP A 101 -12.76 4.34 4.93
CA ASP A 101 -12.97 4.51 6.36
C ASP A 101 -11.67 4.44 7.15
N SER A 102 -10.74 3.57 6.75
CA SER A 102 -9.41 3.46 7.36
C SER A 102 -8.61 4.74 7.14
N ILE A 103 -8.66 5.29 5.93
CA ILE A 103 -8.01 6.57 5.61
C ILE A 103 -8.61 7.68 6.49
N VAL A 104 -9.94 7.80 6.54
CA VAL A 104 -10.65 8.81 7.34
C VAL A 104 -10.32 8.67 8.82
N SER A 105 -10.44 7.47 9.37
CA SER A 105 -10.11 7.15 10.77
C SER A 105 -8.70 7.63 11.13
N VAL A 106 -7.70 7.31 10.29
CA VAL A 106 -6.32 7.74 10.54
C VAL A 106 -6.16 9.25 10.47
N ILE A 107 -6.80 9.93 9.51
CA ILE A 107 -6.71 11.40 9.45
C ILE A 107 -7.36 12.01 10.70
N ILE A 108 -8.54 11.57 11.11
CA ILE A 108 -9.21 12.02 12.34
C ILE A 108 -8.30 11.83 13.56
N LYS A 109 -7.74 10.63 13.73
CA LYS A 109 -6.86 10.32 14.85
C LYS A 109 -5.59 11.19 14.82
N ALA A 110 -5.03 11.44 13.64
CA ALA A 110 -3.87 12.29 13.47
C ALA A 110 -4.15 13.75 13.88
N VAL A 111 -5.22 14.36 13.35
CA VAL A 111 -5.55 15.76 13.66
C VAL A 111 -6.00 15.96 15.11
N LYS A 112 -6.47 14.89 15.77
CA LYS A 112 -6.75 14.85 17.22
C LYS A 112 -5.50 14.60 18.08
N GLY A 113 -4.31 14.50 17.48
CA GLY A 113 -3.04 14.31 18.21
C GLY A 113 -2.77 12.89 18.69
N GLN A 114 -3.55 11.88 18.30
CA GLN A 114 -3.39 10.50 18.81
C GLN A 114 -2.12 9.79 18.30
N TYR A 115 -1.40 10.40 17.37
CA TYR A 115 -0.13 9.89 16.86
C TYR A 115 1.05 10.80 17.20
N GLU A 116 0.86 11.77 18.10
CA GLU A 116 1.96 12.54 18.70
C GLU A 116 2.88 11.61 19.53
N GLY A 117 4.16 11.96 19.59
CA GLY A 117 5.18 11.19 20.30
C GLY A 117 5.99 10.24 19.42
N VAL A 118 6.91 9.52 20.06
CA VAL A 118 7.95 8.73 19.37
C VAL A 118 7.32 7.54 18.65
N PHE A 119 7.27 7.61 17.32
CA PHE A 119 7.04 6.42 16.51
C PHE A 119 8.33 5.64 16.39
N LYS A 120 8.49 4.62 17.23
CA LYS A 120 9.63 3.70 17.19
C LYS A 120 9.64 2.94 15.86
N TYR A 121 10.44 3.42 14.91
CA TYR A 121 10.98 2.58 13.85
C TYR A 121 11.78 1.44 14.50
N SER A 122 11.90 0.29 13.85
CA SER A 122 12.34 -0.96 14.49
C SER A 122 13.65 -0.78 15.29
N PRO A 123 13.86 -1.49 16.42
CA PRO A 123 15.14 -1.42 17.15
C PRO A 123 16.36 -1.74 16.27
N ALA A 124 16.20 -2.62 15.27
CA ALA A 124 17.26 -2.97 14.32
C ALA A 124 17.50 -1.89 13.23
N THR A 125 16.62 -0.90 13.13
CA THR A 125 16.87 0.36 12.43
C THR A 125 17.23 1.39 13.47
N HIS A 126 18.40 1.21 14.06
CA HIS A 126 19.12 2.35 14.57
C HIS A 126 19.45 3.19 13.35
N PHE A 127 18.59 4.18 13.08
CA PHE A 127 19.04 5.31 12.31
C PHE A 127 20.38 5.75 12.87
N LYS A 128 21.31 6.19 12.02
CA LYS A 128 22.56 6.75 12.53
C LYS A 128 22.23 7.90 13.49
N LYS A 129 23.07 8.11 14.51
CA LYS A 129 22.94 9.23 15.47
C LYS A 129 22.58 10.52 14.71
N GLY A 130 21.47 11.18 15.09
CA GLY A 130 21.02 12.45 14.48
C GLY A 130 19.71 12.40 13.67
N VAL A 131 19.14 11.23 13.42
CA VAL A 131 17.87 11.06 12.66
C VAL A 131 16.61 11.10 13.54
N ASN A 132 16.79 11.26 14.86
CA ASN A 132 15.71 11.44 15.84
C ASN A 132 14.78 12.63 15.49
N VAL A 133 15.23 13.52 14.60
CA VAL A 133 14.43 14.60 13.99
C VAL A 133 13.16 14.12 13.27
N TYR A 134 13.00 12.81 13.04
CA TYR A 134 11.80 12.21 12.47
C TYR A 134 10.93 11.44 13.46
N ASP A 135 11.41 11.20 14.69
CA ASP A 135 10.74 10.29 15.64
C ASP A 135 9.35 10.78 16.06
N ASN A 136 9.18 12.10 16.20
CA ASN A 136 7.92 12.72 16.60
C ASN A 136 7.08 13.22 15.42
N LYS A 137 7.44 12.87 14.18
CA LYS A 137 6.75 13.36 12.96
C LYS A 137 5.73 12.35 12.47
N PHE A 138 4.62 12.84 11.93
CA PHE A 138 3.62 12.02 11.25
C PHE A 138 4.04 11.70 9.81
N LEU A 139 5.16 10.98 9.67
CA LEU A 139 5.76 10.66 8.38
C LEU A 139 4.80 9.88 7.47
N PRO A 140 4.96 9.96 6.13
CA PRO A 140 4.17 9.15 5.19
C PRO A 140 4.20 7.63 5.49
N ALA A 141 5.30 7.13 6.05
CA ALA A 141 5.44 5.75 6.50
C ALA A 141 4.57 5.44 7.75
N ARG A 142 4.47 6.37 8.71
CA ARG A 142 3.59 6.25 9.87
C ARG A 142 2.13 6.24 9.44
N TYR A 143 1.72 7.20 8.61
CA TYR A 143 0.39 7.24 8.00
C TYR A 143 0.03 5.90 7.34
N ALA A 144 0.93 5.39 6.50
CA ALA A 144 0.72 4.13 5.81
C ALA A 144 0.51 2.96 6.78
N VAL A 145 1.36 2.83 7.80
CA VAL A 145 1.24 1.77 8.81
C VAL A 145 -0.08 1.83 9.54
N GLU A 146 -0.53 3.01 9.94
CA GLU A 146 -1.81 3.14 10.66
C GLU A 146 -3.01 2.87 9.76
N VAL A 147 -3.00 3.31 8.49
CA VAL A 147 -4.10 2.98 7.56
C VAL A 147 -4.16 1.49 7.29
N MET A 148 -3.00 0.83 7.13
CA MET A 148 -2.96 -0.62 6.94
C MET A 148 -3.46 -1.38 8.17
N LYS A 149 -3.13 -0.93 9.39
CA LYS A 149 -3.66 -1.55 10.61
C LYS A 149 -5.19 -1.43 10.68
N GLU A 150 -5.72 -0.23 10.44
CA GLU A 150 -7.17 0.01 10.44
C GLU A 150 -7.85 -0.83 9.37
N PHE A 151 -7.30 -0.88 8.16
CA PHE A 151 -7.86 -1.67 7.06
C PHE A 151 -7.86 -3.16 7.38
N ASN A 152 -6.71 -3.69 7.79
CA ASN A 152 -6.56 -5.12 8.09
C ASN A 152 -7.45 -5.55 9.27
N ALA A 153 -7.72 -4.64 10.22
CA ALA A 153 -8.66 -4.89 11.31
C ALA A 153 -10.11 -4.89 10.82
N ARG A 154 -10.50 -3.91 9.99
CA ARG A 154 -11.86 -3.80 9.42
C ARG A 154 -12.23 -4.96 8.51
N THR A 155 -11.26 -5.56 7.85
CA THR A 155 -11.46 -6.72 6.98
C THR A 155 -11.34 -8.05 7.73
N GLU A 156 -11.08 -8.02 9.04
CA GLU A 156 -10.83 -9.22 9.87
C GLU A 156 -9.74 -10.13 9.28
N GLY A 157 -8.77 -9.53 8.58
CA GLY A 157 -7.69 -10.24 7.90
C GLY A 157 -8.06 -10.94 6.59
N LYS A 158 -9.31 -10.84 6.11
CA LYS A 158 -9.74 -11.37 4.80
C LYS A 158 -9.10 -10.63 3.62
N ALA A 159 -8.82 -9.34 3.80
CA ALA A 159 -7.98 -8.57 2.88
C ALA A 159 -6.92 -7.79 3.66
N LEU A 160 -5.66 -7.90 3.26
CA LEU A 160 -4.51 -7.37 3.99
C LEU A 160 -3.72 -6.44 3.09
N LEU A 161 -3.47 -5.22 3.56
CA LEU A 161 -2.49 -4.30 2.99
C LEU A 161 -1.19 -4.34 3.81
N LYS A 162 -0.07 -4.30 3.10
CA LYS A 162 1.27 -4.25 3.68
C LYS A 162 2.21 -3.41 2.82
N LEU A 163 3.04 -2.60 3.47
CA LEU A 163 4.24 -2.05 2.84
C LEU A 163 5.36 -3.06 2.97
N THR A 164 6.04 -3.33 1.86
CA THR A 164 7.17 -4.24 1.82
C THR A 164 8.33 -3.60 1.06
N ALA A 165 9.57 -4.04 1.32
CA ALA A 165 10.75 -3.48 0.68
C ALA A 165 11.84 -4.55 0.51
N PRO A 166 12.76 -4.41 -0.47
CA PRO A 166 13.95 -5.25 -0.51
C PRO A 166 14.71 -5.18 0.82
N ASP A 167 15.33 -6.27 1.25
CA ASP A 167 15.99 -6.35 2.56
C ASP A 167 17.02 -5.24 2.78
N LYS A 168 17.80 -4.88 1.73
CA LYS A 168 18.78 -3.78 1.76
C LYS A 168 18.18 -2.38 2.02
N LEU A 169 16.86 -2.23 1.85
CA LEU A 169 16.11 -0.99 2.04
C LEU A 169 15.22 -1.04 3.28
N LEU A 170 15.25 -2.12 4.05
CA LEU A 170 14.31 -2.35 5.13
C LEU A 170 14.55 -1.36 6.28
N VAL A 171 13.56 -0.50 6.54
CA VAL A 171 13.58 0.47 7.66
C VAL A 171 12.69 0.04 8.83
N LYS A 172 11.86 -1.00 8.65
CA LYS A 172 10.98 -1.50 9.72
C LYS A 172 10.79 -2.99 9.54
N ARG A 173 11.13 -3.79 10.55
CA ARG A 173 11.04 -5.27 10.48
C ARG A 173 9.65 -5.79 10.10
N SER A 174 8.56 -5.11 10.48
CA SER A 174 7.20 -5.51 10.08
C SER A 174 6.95 -5.41 8.56
N ASN A 175 7.80 -4.67 7.85
CA ASN A 175 7.73 -4.49 6.40
C ASN A 175 8.70 -5.46 5.69
N ALA A 176 9.31 -6.40 6.42
CA ALA A 176 10.19 -7.39 5.82
C ALA A 176 9.39 -8.22 4.81
N PRO A 177 9.94 -8.46 3.61
CA PRO A 177 9.25 -9.22 2.59
C PRO A 177 9.14 -10.69 3.00
N ASP A 178 8.00 -11.31 2.73
CA ASP A 178 7.94 -12.79 2.75
C ASP A 178 8.60 -13.37 1.48
N GLU A 179 8.72 -14.69 1.39
CA GLU A 179 9.41 -15.33 0.26
C GLU A 179 8.78 -15.00 -1.10
N TRP A 180 7.46 -14.83 -1.14
CA TRP A 180 6.74 -14.42 -2.35
C TRP A 180 7.10 -12.98 -2.76
N GLU A 181 7.06 -12.05 -1.80
CA GLU A 181 7.42 -10.64 -2.01
C GLU A 181 8.89 -10.51 -2.41
N LYS A 182 9.81 -11.26 -1.77
CA LYS A 182 11.25 -11.27 -2.10
C LYS A 182 11.50 -11.66 -3.54
N LYS A 183 10.87 -12.74 -4.01
CA LYS A 183 11.00 -13.20 -5.40
C LYS A 183 10.59 -12.11 -6.39
N ILE A 184 9.49 -11.42 -6.13
CA ILE A 184 8.98 -10.38 -7.05
C ILE A 184 9.87 -9.14 -7.01
N LEU A 185 10.21 -8.66 -5.81
CA LEU A 185 11.03 -7.46 -5.61
C LEU A 185 12.44 -7.61 -6.20
N ASN A 186 13.06 -8.77 -6.04
CA ASN A 186 14.44 -8.99 -6.46
C ASN A 186 14.55 -9.41 -7.92
N SER A 187 13.61 -10.23 -8.39
CA SER A 187 13.71 -10.84 -9.72
C SER A 187 12.74 -10.21 -10.70
N ILE A 188 11.43 -10.20 -10.42
CA ILE A 188 10.41 -9.87 -11.43
C ILE A 188 10.46 -8.40 -11.85
N PHE A 189 10.47 -7.46 -10.91
CA PHE A 189 10.50 -6.02 -11.23
C PHE A 189 11.81 -5.56 -11.87
N SER A 190 12.86 -6.39 -11.81
CA SER A 190 14.15 -6.14 -12.43
C SER A 190 14.31 -6.81 -13.79
N LYS A 191 13.37 -7.67 -14.21
CA LYS A 191 13.45 -8.39 -15.49
C LYS A 191 13.36 -7.43 -16.68
N ALA A 192 14.19 -7.66 -17.69
CA ALA A 192 14.07 -7.00 -18.98
C ALA A 192 12.68 -7.28 -19.59
N GLY A 193 12.06 -6.26 -20.16
CA GLY A 193 10.71 -6.35 -20.74
C GLY A 193 9.56 -6.27 -19.73
N TYR A 194 9.81 -6.29 -18.42
CA TYR A 194 8.75 -6.04 -17.45
C TYR A 194 8.41 -4.55 -17.42
N GLU A 195 7.11 -4.23 -17.57
CA GLU A 195 6.66 -2.84 -17.60
C GLU A 195 6.89 -2.18 -16.24
N ARG A 196 7.74 -1.16 -16.25
CA ARG A 196 8.17 -0.49 -15.04
C ARG A 196 7.02 0.28 -14.40
N GLY A 197 6.67 -0.12 -13.17
CA GLY A 197 5.60 0.53 -12.40
C GLY A 197 4.30 -0.26 -12.41
N SER A 198 4.19 -1.25 -13.30
CA SER A 198 3.05 -2.16 -13.35
C SER A 198 3.08 -3.15 -12.19
N PRO A 199 1.91 -3.51 -11.64
CA PRO A 199 1.81 -4.48 -10.56
C PRO A 199 2.05 -5.90 -11.07
N PHE A 200 2.58 -6.76 -10.19
CA PHE A 200 2.59 -8.21 -10.40
C PHE A 200 1.49 -8.83 -9.53
N SER A 201 0.71 -9.74 -10.09
CA SER A 201 -0.38 -10.42 -9.38
C SER A 201 -0.46 -11.89 -9.74
N GLU A 202 -0.78 -12.73 -8.76
CA GLU A 202 -1.07 -14.16 -8.97
C GLU A 202 -1.99 -14.70 -7.88
N VAL A 203 -2.67 -15.81 -8.18
CA VAL A 203 -3.33 -16.64 -7.18
C VAL A 203 -2.29 -17.62 -6.63
N THR A 204 -2.06 -17.58 -5.32
CA THR A 204 -1.05 -18.40 -4.64
C THR A 204 -1.50 -18.63 -3.19
N THR A 205 -0.60 -19.07 -2.31
CA THR A 205 -0.92 -19.23 -0.88
C THR A 205 -0.42 -18.07 -0.03
N TYR A 206 -1.17 -17.76 1.02
CA TYR A 206 -0.75 -16.92 2.12
C TYR A 206 -1.09 -17.62 3.42
N LYS A 207 -0.06 -17.96 4.21
CA LYS A 207 -0.20 -18.72 5.47
C LYS A 207 -1.03 -20.01 5.31
N GLY A 208 -0.80 -20.74 4.23
CA GLY A 208 -1.48 -22.01 3.93
C GLY A 208 -2.88 -21.88 3.32
N GLN A 209 -3.43 -20.67 3.20
CA GLN A 209 -4.73 -20.43 2.57
C GLN A 209 -4.58 -19.93 1.14
N LYS A 210 -5.53 -20.27 0.26
CA LYS A 210 -5.58 -19.76 -1.11
C LYS A 210 -5.87 -18.26 -1.07
N ALA A 211 -5.10 -17.49 -1.83
CA ALA A 211 -5.22 -16.04 -1.84
C ALA A 211 -4.87 -15.48 -3.22
N PHE A 212 -5.58 -14.43 -3.61
CA PHE A 212 -5.11 -13.53 -4.64
C PHE A 212 -4.10 -12.56 -4.03
N ARG A 213 -2.91 -12.47 -4.61
CA ARG A 213 -1.85 -11.57 -4.15
C ARG A 213 -1.45 -10.62 -5.27
N GLN A 214 -1.27 -9.35 -4.94
CA GLN A 214 -0.70 -8.36 -5.84
C GLN A 214 0.36 -7.51 -5.14
N LEU A 215 1.47 -7.26 -5.82
CA LEU A 215 2.49 -6.33 -5.41
C LEU A 215 2.58 -5.18 -6.41
N LEU A 216 2.30 -3.97 -5.94
CA LEU A 216 2.45 -2.73 -6.72
C LEU A 216 3.82 -2.10 -6.41
N PRO A 217 4.76 -2.02 -7.37
CA PRO A 217 6.08 -1.48 -7.10
C PRO A 217 6.06 0.02 -6.82
N GLU A 218 6.96 0.46 -5.95
CA GLU A 218 7.16 1.85 -5.59
C GLU A 218 8.60 2.29 -5.82
N TYR A 219 8.77 3.25 -6.71
CA TYR A 219 10.07 3.82 -7.07
C TYR A 219 10.23 5.21 -6.48
N TYR A 220 11.45 5.56 -6.04
CA TYR A 220 11.72 6.90 -5.51
C TYR A 220 11.46 7.98 -6.57
N LYS A 221 10.63 8.95 -6.19
CA LYS A 221 10.28 10.14 -6.99
C LYS A 221 10.94 11.38 -6.39
N LYS A 222 10.77 12.54 -7.03
CA LYS A 222 11.30 13.84 -6.55
C LYS A 222 10.87 14.21 -5.12
N GLY A 223 9.75 13.69 -4.61
CA GLY A 223 9.35 13.91 -3.21
C GLY A 223 10.11 13.04 -2.19
N CYS A 224 10.78 11.98 -2.64
CA CYS A 224 11.34 10.93 -1.78
C CYS A 224 12.81 11.17 -1.44
N ILE A 225 13.59 11.72 -2.37
CA ILE A 225 15.06 11.79 -2.27
C ILE A 225 15.59 12.77 -1.23
N GLY A 226 14.80 13.73 -0.73
CA GLY A 226 15.23 14.52 0.44
C GLY A 226 15.51 13.64 1.67
N CYS A 227 14.76 12.55 1.83
CA CYS A 227 14.97 11.57 2.89
C CYS A 227 15.75 10.34 2.40
N HIS A 228 15.51 9.85 1.20
CA HIS A 228 16.07 8.58 0.71
C HIS A 228 17.27 8.72 -0.23
N GLY A 229 17.63 9.93 -0.65
CA GLY A 229 18.66 10.19 -1.64
C GLY A 229 20.08 10.20 -1.08
N ALA A 230 21.07 10.18 -1.98
CA ALA A 230 22.50 10.01 -1.67
C ALA A 230 23.34 11.30 -1.74
N GLU A 231 22.80 12.39 -2.28
CA GLU A 231 23.55 13.62 -2.51
C GLU A 231 23.70 14.45 -1.21
N ALA A 232 24.63 15.41 -1.22
CA ALA A 232 24.81 16.32 -0.10
C ALA A 232 23.48 17.03 0.27
N GLY A 233 23.16 17.09 1.57
CA GLY A 233 21.89 17.60 2.07
C GLY A 233 20.71 16.60 2.04
N GLN A 234 20.91 15.38 1.53
CA GLN A 234 19.93 14.30 1.58
C GLN A 234 20.24 13.32 2.72
N ASN A 235 19.20 12.72 3.31
CA ASN A 235 19.34 11.95 4.56
C ASN A 235 19.44 10.42 4.37
N GLY A 236 19.49 9.93 3.12
CA GLY A 236 19.46 8.49 2.82
C GLY A 236 20.50 7.67 3.58
N PRO A 237 21.79 8.09 3.60
CA PRO A 237 22.85 7.41 4.35
C PRO A 237 22.63 7.26 5.85
N ASN A 238 21.76 8.10 6.43
CA ASN A 238 21.43 8.08 7.85
C ASN A 238 20.13 7.29 8.13
N ILE A 239 19.25 7.19 7.13
CA ILE A 239 17.96 6.49 7.21
C ILE A 239 18.09 4.99 6.92
N HIS A 240 18.90 4.60 5.93
CA HIS A 240 19.00 3.22 5.48
C HIS A 240 20.12 2.46 6.18
N GLN A 241 19.86 1.19 6.52
CA GLN A 241 20.82 0.30 7.17
C GLN A 241 22.12 0.12 6.37
N SER A 242 22.04 0.18 5.04
CA SER A 242 23.22 0.11 4.16
C SER A 242 24.18 1.29 4.33
N GLY A 243 23.77 2.35 5.04
CA GLY A 243 24.54 3.58 5.15
C GLY A 243 24.60 4.37 3.84
N LYS A 244 23.76 4.04 2.86
CA LYS A 244 23.72 4.67 1.52
C LYS A 244 22.35 5.31 1.28
N GLY A 245 22.36 6.40 0.51
CA GLY A 245 21.16 6.89 -0.16
C GLY A 245 20.97 6.23 -1.53
N TYR A 246 19.83 6.47 -2.15
CA TYR A 246 19.45 5.83 -3.41
C TYR A 246 18.95 6.86 -4.42
N PRO A 247 19.35 6.75 -5.71
CA PRO A 247 18.97 7.71 -6.73
C PRO A 247 17.47 7.67 -7.05
N LEU A 248 17.00 8.72 -7.71
CA LEU A 248 15.68 8.74 -8.34
C LEU A 248 15.46 7.49 -9.18
N LYS A 249 14.21 7.02 -9.23
CA LYS A 249 13.83 5.79 -9.95
C LYS A 249 14.44 4.51 -9.33
N THR A 250 15.11 4.52 -8.19
CA THR A 250 15.41 3.25 -7.49
C THR A 250 14.13 2.61 -6.98
N LEU A 251 14.00 1.28 -7.07
CA LEU A 251 12.90 0.52 -6.46
C LEU A 251 13.04 0.65 -4.93
N GLY A 252 12.14 1.41 -4.31
CA GLY A 252 12.12 1.68 -2.87
C GLY A 252 11.33 0.63 -2.08
N GLY A 253 10.46 -0.13 -2.74
CA GLY A 253 9.62 -1.16 -2.12
C GLY A 253 8.36 -1.42 -2.95
N GLY A 254 7.30 -1.85 -2.27
CA GLY A 254 6.00 -2.07 -2.89
C GLY A 254 4.86 -2.05 -1.89
N ILE A 255 3.64 -1.91 -2.43
CA ILE A 255 2.39 -2.10 -1.68
C ILE A 255 1.87 -3.49 -2.04
N SER A 256 1.89 -4.37 -1.06
CA SER A 256 1.38 -5.74 -1.13
C SER A 256 -0.07 -5.74 -0.69
N ILE A 257 -0.94 -6.37 -1.47
CA ILE A 257 -2.29 -6.70 -1.07
C ILE A 257 -2.51 -8.21 -1.20
N ILE A 258 -3.11 -8.78 -0.17
CA ILE A 258 -3.56 -10.16 -0.11
C ILE A 258 -5.07 -10.13 0.05
N ILE A 259 -5.80 -10.86 -0.79
CA ILE A 259 -7.23 -11.09 -0.66
C ILE A 259 -7.37 -12.60 -0.52
N LEU A 260 -7.77 -13.05 0.67
CA LEU A 260 -8.04 -14.46 0.90
C LEU A 260 -9.21 -14.87 0.01
N MET A 261 -9.04 -15.97 -0.70
CA MET A 261 -10.11 -16.55 -1.49
C MET A 261 -10.77 -17.58 -0.58
N ASP A 262 -12.06 -17.39 -0.29
CA ASP A 262 -12.81 -18.38 0.46
C ASP A 262 -12.63 -19.76 -0.18
N GLY A 263 -12.41 -20.77 0.67
CA GLY A 263 -12.31 -22.16 0.26
C GLY A 263 -13.67 -22.77 -0.04
#